data_AF-A0A1M6ELA0-F1
#
_entry.id   AF-A0A1M6ELA0-F1
#
_cell.length_a   1.000
_cell.length_b   1.000
_cell.length_c   1.000
_cell.angle_alpha   90.00
_cell.angle_beta   90.00
_cell.angle_gamma   90.00
#
_symmetry.space_group_name_H-M   'P 1'
#
loop_
_entity.id
_entity.type
_entity.pdbx_description
1 polymer ?
#
loop_
_entity_poly.entity_id
_entity_poly.type
_entity_poly.pdbx_seq_one_letter_code
_entity_poly.pdbx_strand_id
1 'polypeptide(L)'
;MKKLVVLSLLFLSSFSFGQDTDSLKVIEIPSSYADRVGEPLQVKQDSLYLFRTSDVYLVNVKSFTALRNVYLSTLDQDKMTKDLIEKYSQTLRRNIDLERKLKINFQASDSLDLEIYKRTQATLANTQKALDYTLNSLEKASNSLEIVDKNTKRQRRKSAFEKFLFALGGIGIGVIVGVSL
;
A
#
# COMPACT_ATOMS: atom_id res chain seq x y z
N MET A 1 -26.51 -75.69 14.08
CA MET A 1 -26.75 -74.38 14.71
C MET A 1 -25.53 -73.45 14.69
N LYS A 2 -24.32 -73.91 15.05
CA LYS A 2 -23.10 -73.07 15.04
C LYS A 2 -22.79 -72.37 13.70
N LYS A 3 -23.02 -73.03 12.55
CA LYS A 3 -22.79 -72.46 11.21
C LYS A 3 -23.75 -71.32 10.84
N LEU A 4 -25.00 -71.35 11.34
CA LEU A 4 -26.00 -70.30 11.12
C LEU A 4 -25.67 -69.03 11.93
N VAL A 5 -25.13 -69.21 13.14
CA VAL A 5 -24.69 -68.09 13.99
C VAL A 5 -23.51 -67.36 13.35
N VAL A 6 -22.54 -68.10 12.81
CA VAL A 6 -21.38 -67.51 12.12
C VAL A 6 -21.79 -66.79 10.84
N LEU A 7 -22.74 -67.34 10.07
CA LEU A 7 -23.26 -66.69 8.86
C LEU A 7 -23.99 -65.38 9.19
N SER A 8 -24.76 -65.35 10.27
CA SER A 8 -25.44 -64.15 10.76
C SER A 8 -24.43 -63.08 11.21
N LEU A 9 -23.36 -63.48 11.89
CA LEU A 9 -22.30 -62.56 12.34
C LEU A 9 -21.55 -61.92 11.17
N LEU A 10 -21.27 -62.69 10.11
CA LEU A 10 -20.62 -62.18 8.88
C LEU A 10 -21.52 -61.22 8.09
N PHE A 11 -22.83 -61.48 8.08
CA PHE A 11 -23.79 -60.57 7.45
C PHE A 11 -23.89 -59.26 8.23
N LEU A 12 -23.93 -59.32 9.56
CA LEU A 12 -23.96 -58.13 10.43
C LEU A 12 -22.69 -57.27 10.33
N SER A 13 -21.51 -57.88 10.15
CA SER A 13 -20.26 -57.14 9.94
C SER A 13 -20.14 -56.50 8.55
N SER A 14 -20.94 -56.95 7.58
CA SER A 14 -20.95 -56.39 6.21
C SER A 14 -21.80 -55.11 6.10
N PHE A 15 -22.64 -54.82 7.09
CA PHE A 15 -23.49 -53.61 7.15
C PHE A 15 -22.89 -52.45 7.94
N SER A 16 -21.75 -52.64 8.61
CA SER A 16 -21.02 -51.56 9.25
C SER A 16 -19.83 -51.16 8.37
N PHE A 17 -19.75 -49.88 8.02
CA PHE A 17 -18.78 -49.24 7.12
C PHE A 17 -19.16 -49.13 5.65
N GLY A 18 -20.33 -48.53 5.39
CA GLY A 18 -20.35 -47.46 4.39
C GLY A 18 -19.62 -46.26 4.99
N GLN A 19 -18.35 -46.05 4.62
CA GLN A 19 -17.75 -44.74 4.79
C GLN A 19 -18.58 -43.77 3.96
N ASP A 20 -19.30 -42.87 4.62
CA ASP A 20 -19.90 -41.72 3.96
C ASP A 20 -18.73 -40.88 3.45
N THR A 21 -18.38 -41.09 2.18
CA THR A 21 -17.33 -40.34 1.48
C THR A 21 -17.87 -38.96 1.13
N ASP A 22 -18.18 -38.15 2.13
CA ASP A 22 -18.39 -36.72 1.94
C ASP A 22 -17.20 -35.99 2.56
N SER A 23 -16.07 -36.08 1.85
CA SER A 23 -14.74 -35.66 2.30
C SER A 23 -14.55 -34.14 2.36
N LEU A 24 -15.63 -33.36 2.22
CA LEU A 24 -15.68 -31.98 2.64
C LEU A 24 -17.03 -31.80 3.35
N LYS A 25 -17.02 -31.44 4.64
CA LYS A 25 -18.23 -30.97 5.36
C LYS A 25 -18.69 -29.64 4.76
N VAL A 26 -19.14 -29.65 3.52
CA VAL A 26 -19.70 -28.49 2.84
C VAL A 26 -21.13 -28.36 3.31
N ILE A 27 -21.43 -27.26 3.99
CA ILE A 27 -22.78 -26.95 4.41
C ILE A 27 -23.49 -26.33 3.20
N GLU A 28 -24.40 -27.09 2.61
CA GLU A 28 -25.21 -26.61 1.50
C GLU A 28 -26.35 -25.72 2.00
N ILE A 29 -26.43 -24.51 1.47
CA ILE A 29 -27.58 -23.61 1.65
C ILE A 29 -28.50 -23.78 0.45
N PRO A 30 -29.72 -24.34 0.63
CA PRO A 30 -30.64 -24.59 -0.46
C PRO A 30 -31.18 -23.29 -1.05
N SER A 31 -31.65 -23.34 -2.30
CA SER A 31 -32.28 -22.19 -2.97
C SER A 31 -33.50 -21.64 -2.21
N SER A 32 -34.24 -22.49 -1.50
CA SER A 32 -35.37 -22.11 -0.66
C SER A 32 -35.01 -21.19 0.51
N TYR A 33 -33.72 -21.04 0.82
CA TYR A 33 -33.27 -20.09 1.84
C TYR A 33 -33.51 -18.63 1.43
N ALA A 34 -33.59 -18.33 0.13
CA ALA A 34 -33.87 -16.99 -0.38
C ALA A 34 -35.21 -16.44 0.14
N ASP A 35 -36.24 -17.30 0.21
CA ASP A 35 -37.58 -16.94 0.64
C ASP A 35 -37.85 -17.28 2.12
N ARG A 36 -36.82 -17.71 2.86
CA ARG A 36 -36.98 -18.14 4.25
C ARG A 36 -37.26 -16.94 5.15
N VAL A 37 -38.47 -16.90 5.72
CA VAL A 37 -38.83 -15.97 6.78
C VAL A 37 -38.47 -16.59 8.13
N GLY A 38 -37.50 -16.01 8.85
CA GLY A 38 -37.11 -16.49 10.17
C GLY A 38 -35.73 -16.03 10.62
N GLU A 39 -35.20 -16.69 11.66
CA GLU A 39 -33.84 -16.42 12.13
C GLU A 39 -32.79 -16.84 11.08
N PRO A 40 -31.79 -15.98 10.81
CA PRO A 40 -30.70 -16.32 9.92
C PRO A 40 -29.93 -17.55 10.38
N LEU A 41 -29.40 -18.32 9.42
CA LEU A 41 -28.49 -19.43 9.71
C LEU A 41 -27.22 -18.89 10.37
N GLN A 42 -26.86 -19.45 11.53
CA GLN A 42 -25.59 -19.13 12.17
C GLN A 42 -24.44 -19.83 11.45
N VAL A 43 -23.53 -19.02 10.92
CA VAL A 43 -22.34 -19.48 10.22
C VAL A 43 -21.25 -19.80 11.24
N LYS A 44 -20.70 -21.01 11.20
CA LYS A 44 -19.51 -21.42 11.95
C LYS A 44 -18.24 -20.96 11.25
N GLN A 45 -17.25 -20.56 12.05
CA GLN A 45 -15.89 -20.27 11.60
C GLN A 45 -15.26 -21.54 10.99
N ASP A 46 -14.41 -21.37 9.98
CA ASP A 46 -13.67 -22.43 9.30
C ASP A 46 -14.54 -23.54 8.69
N SER A 47 -15.72 -23.16 8.18
CA SER A 47 -16.64 -24.07 7.48
C SER A 47 -16.83 -23.63 6.03
N LEU A 48 -16.93 -24.59 5.11
CA LEU A 48 -17.15 -24.35 3.69
C LEU A 48 -18.65 -24.38 3.40
N TYR A 49 -19.16 -23.35 2.73
CA TYR A 49 -20.58 -23.23 2.39
C TYR A 49 -20.77 -23.24 0.88
N LEU A 50 -21.72 -24.04 0.41
CA LEU A 50 -22.18 -24.03 -0.98
C LEU A 50 -23.54 -23.33 -1.03
N PHE A 51 -23.59 -22.17 -1.66
CA PHE A 51 -24.83 -21.41 -1.79
C PHE A 51 -25.50 -21.74 -3.12
N ARG A 52 -26.70 -22.33 -3.07
CA ARG A 52 -27.54 -22.57 -4.26
C ARG A 52 -28.55 -21.43 -4.51
N THR A 53 -28.33 -20.27 -3.90
CA THR A 53 -29.12 -19.05 -4.07
C THR A 53 -28.25 -17.95 -4.69
N SER A 54 -28.85 -17.07 -5.48
CA SER A 54 -28.16 -15.93 -6.11
C SER A 54 -27.72 -14.90 -5.09
N ASP A 55 -28.51 -14.71 -4.04
CA ASP A 55 -28.34 -13.60 -3.10
C ASP A 55 -28.21 -14.12 -1.67
N VAL A 56 -27.10 -13.75 -1.03
CA VAL A 56 -26.77 -14.12 0.35
C VAL A 56 -26.34 -12.85 1.07
N TYR A 57 -27.02 -12.53 2.16
CA TYR A 57 -26.68 -11.38 3.00
C TYR A 57 -26.12 -11.85 4.33
N LEU A 58 -24.97 -11.30 4.70
CA LEU A 58 -24.39 -11.49 6.02
C LEU A 58 -24.95 -10.44 6.97
N VAL A 59 -25.42 -10.89 8.13
CA VAL A 59 -25.97 -10.01 9.16
C VAL A 59 -25.22 -10.25 10.46
N ASN A 60 -24.85 -9.16 11.14
CA ASN A 60 -24.26 -9.24 12.46
C ASN A 60 -25.32 -9.70 13.48
N VAL A 61 -24.98 -10.71 14.29
CA VAL A 61 -25.89 -11.29 15.29
C VAL A 61 -26.42 -10.23 16.28
N LYS A 62 -25.56 -9.32 16.77
CA LYS A 62 -25.98 -8.28 17.73
C LYS A 62 -26.97 -7.31 17.09
N SER A 63 -26.69 -6.88 15.86
CA SER A 63 -27.55 -5.97 15.11
C SER A 63 -28.91 -6.61 14.79
N PHE A 64 -28.92 -7.88 14.38
CA PHE A 64 -30.15 -8.63 14.11
C PHE A 64 -31.01 -8.74 15.37
N THR A 65 -30.43 -9.16 16.51
CA THR A 65 -31.17 -9.31 17.76
C THR A 65 -31.75 -7.98 18.25
N ALA A 66 -30.98 -6.89 18.15
CA ALA A 66 -31.47 -5.56 18.51
C ALA A 66 -32.68 -5.15 17.65
N LEU A 67 -32.59 -5.30 16.32
CA LEU A 67 -33.68 -4.98 15.41
C LEU A 67 -34.90 -5.88 15.64
N ARG A 68 -34.69 -7.17 15.88
CA ARG A 68 -35.76 -8.12 16.18
C ARG A 68 -36.50 -7.73 17.47
N ASN A 69 -35.76 -7.40 18.53
CA ASN A 69 -36.35 -7.01 19.80
C ASN A 69 -37.19 -5.73 19.66
N VAL A 70 -36.68 -4.74 18.93
CA VAL A 70 -37.41 -3.51 18.62
C VAL A 70 -38.65 -3.78 17.77
N TYR A 71 -38.56 -4.68 16.78
CA TYR A 71 -39.70 -5.03 15.94
C TYR A 71 -40.80 -5.75 16.75
N LEU A 72 -40.41 -6.75 17.56
CA LEU A 72 -41.33 -7.51 18.41
C LEU A 72 -41.98 -6.63 19.49
N SER A 73 -41.25 -5.69 20.08
CA SER A 73 -41.82 -4.75 21.07
C SER A 73 -42.82 -3.76 20.48
N THR A 74 -42.91 -3.67 19.15
CA THR A 74 -43.70 -2.67 18.42
C THR A 74 -44.85 -3.30 17.64
N LEU A 75 -44.94 -4.62 17.60
CA LEU A 75 -45.97 -5.34 16.84
C LEU A 75 -47.40 -4.92 17.26
N ASP A 76 -47.60 -4.68 18.55
CA ASP A 76 -48.87 -4.26 19.18
C ASP A 76 -49.00 -2.75 19.44
N GLN A 77 -48.04 -1.91 19.00
CA GLN A 77 -48.09 -0.47 19.24
C GLN A 77 -48.71 0.34 18.09
N ASP A 78 -49.25 1.50 18.46
CA ASP A 78 -49.95 2.45 17.59
C ASP A 78 -49.12 2.87 16.36
N LYS A 79 -49.81 3.30 15.29
CA LYS A 79 -49.21 3.64 13.97
C LYS A 79 -48.04 4.63 14.08
N MET A 80 -48.09 5.51 15.07
CA MET A 80 -47.06 6.52 15.35
C MET A 80 -45.74 5.89 15.85
N THR A 81 -45.77 4.87 16.71
CA THR A 81 -44.54 4.22 17.19
C THR A 81 -43.87 3.44 16.05
N LYS A 82 -44.66 2.81 15.18
CA LYS A 82 -44.16 2.11 13.99
C LYS A 82 -43.43 3.08 13.04
N ASP A 83 -44.02 4.24 12.75
CA ASP A 83 -43.38 5.28 11.92
C ASP A 83 -42.09 5.85 12.56
N LEU A 84 -42.09 6.04 13.88
CA LEU A 84 -40.92 6.54 14.60
C LEU A 84 -39.74 5.55 14.54
N ILE A 85 -40.02 4.26 14.69
CA ILE A 85 -39.01 3.20 14.61
C ILE A 85 -38.51 3.01 13.18
N GLU A 86 -39.39 3.14 12.18
CA GLU A 86 -38.98 3.09 10.78
C GLU A 86 -38.03 4.26 10.45
N LYS A 87 -38.38 5.48 10.83
CA LYS A 87 -37.52 6.66 10.67
C LYS A 87 -36.19 6.51 11.40
N TYR A 88 -36.20 5.99 12.62
CA TYR A 88 -34.97 5.72 13.37
C TYR A 88 -34.11 4.68 12.66
N SER A 89 -34.70 3.59 12.17
CA SER A 89 -34.02 2.52 11.44
C SER A 89 -33.41 3.01 10.13
N GLN A 90 -34.14 3.85 9.37
CA GLN A 90 -33.63 4.50 8.16
C GLN A 90 -32.45 5.43 8.47
N THR A 91 -32.56 6.22 9.54
CA THR A 91 -31.48 7.11 10.01
C THR A 91 -30.25 6.31 10.41
N LEU A 92 -30.43 5.21 11.14
CA LEU A 92 -29.34 4.34 11.55
C LEU A 92 -28.63 3.71 10.35
N ARG A 93 -29.38 3.23 9.34
CA ARG A 93 -28.80 2.71 8.08
C ARG A 93 -27.97 3.78 7.38
N ARG A 94 -28.50 5.00 7.27
CA ARG A 94 -27.77 6.12 6.67
C ARG A 94 -26.47 6.44 7.42
N ASN A 95 -26.49 6.42 8.75
CA ASN A 95 -25.29 6.66 9.56
C ASN A 95 -24.23 5.56 9.38
N ILE A 96 -24.64 4.29 9.33
CA ILE A 96 -23.73 3.16 9.07
C ILE A 96 -23.07 3.31 7.69
N ASP A 97 -23.82 3.71 6.67
CA ASP A 97 -23.27 3.94 5.33
C ASP A 97 -22.30 5.12 5.28
N LEU A 98 -22.60 6.21 6.02
CA LEU A 98 -21.70 7.35 6.16
C LEU A 98 -20.41 6.97 6.88
N GLU A 99 -20.49 6.21 7.97
CA GLU A 99 -19.32 5.69 8.70
C GLU A 99 -18.47 4.79 7.79
N ARG A 100 -19.11 3.90 7.02
CA ARG A 100 -18.40 3.05 6.05
C ARG A 100 -17.67 3.88 5.00
N LYS A 101 -18.34 4.89 4.41
CA LYS A 101 -17.71 5.80 3.45
C LYS A 101 -16.56 6.58 4.07
N LEU A 102 -16.71 7.06 5.30
CA LEU A 102 -15.66 7.75 6.04
C LEU A 102 -14.44 6.84 6.24
N LYS A 103 -14.66 5.59 6.64
CA LYS A 103 -13.59 4.60 6.81
C LYS A 103 -12.85 4.29 5.50
N ILE A 104 -13.59 4.13 4.40
CA ILE A 104 -13.00 3.93 3.06
C ILE A 104 -12.16 5.15 2.68
N ASN A 105 -12.66 6.36 2.89
CA ASN A 105 -11.93 7.59 2.61
C ASN A 105 -10.67 7.74 3.46
N PHE A 106 -10.72 7.39 4.75
CA PHE A 106 -9.54 7.38 5.61
C PHE A 106 -8.50 6.38 5.14
N GLN A 107 -8.90 5.15 4.78
CA GLN A 107 -7.98 4.15 4.24
C GLN A 107 -7.34 4.60 2.92
N ALA A 108 -8.12 5.25 2.05
CA ALA A 108 -7.59 5.84 0.83
C ALA A 108 -6.61 6.98 1.13
N SER A 109 -6.92 7.86 2.09
CA SER A 109 -6.05 8.95 2.52
C SER A 109 -4.74 8.45 3.11
N ASP A 110 -4.79 7.47 4.02
CA ASP A 110 -3.59 6.89 4.66
C ASP A 110 -2.64 6.29 3.61
N SER A 111 -3.18 5.65 2.57
CA SER A 111 -2.36 5.12 1.47
C SER A 111 -1.70 6.22 0.65
N LEU A 112 -2.40 7.35 0.48
CA LEU A 112 -1.96 8.50 -0.29
C LEU A 112 -0.89 9.30 0.47
N ASP A 113 -1.05 9.45 1.78
CA ASP A 113 -0.07 10.08 2.67
C ASP A 113 1.26 9.30 2.70
N LEU A 114 1.17 7.96 2.72
CA LEU A 114 2.36 7.10 2.67
C LEU A 114 3.10 7.22 1.33
N GLU A 115 2.37 7.39 0.22
CA GLU A 115 2.98 7.62 -1.09
C GLU A 115 3.60 9.02 -1.20
N ILE A 116 2.93 10.06 -0.69
CA ILE A 116 3.47 11.43 -0.63
C ILE A 116 4.75 11.44 0.20
N TYR A 117 4.76 10.77 1.35
CA TYR A 117 5.95 10.68 2.21
C TYR A 117 7.13 10.05 1.47
N LYS A 118 6.91 8.92 0.77
CA LYS A 118 7.95 8.27 -0.05
C LYS A 118 8.47 9.17 -1.17
N ARG A 119 7.59 9.84 -1.91
CA ARG A 119 7.99 10.78 -2.98
C ARG A 119 8.77 11.96 -2.44
N THR A 120 8.36 12.49 -1.29
CA THR A 120 9.03 13.60 -0.61
C THR A 120 10.43 13.19 -0.16
N GLN A 121 10.58 12.00 0.42
CA GLN A 121 11.88 11.46 0.82
C GLN A 121 12.81 11.24 -0.39
N ALA A 122 12.29 10.68 -1.49
CA ALA A 122 13.05 10.50 -2.73
C ALA A 122 13.50 11.84 -3.33
N THR A 123 12.61 12.84 -3.32
CA THR A 123 12.89 14.19 -3.82
C THR A 123 13.96 14.86 -2.95
N LEU A 124 13.85 14.75 -1.62
CA LEU A 124 14.84 15.28 -0.70
C LEU A 124 16.23 14.66 -0.92
N ALA A 125 16.30 13.34 -1.08
CA ALA A 125 17.55 12.63 -1.36
C ALA A 125 18.17 13.05 -2.70
N ASN A 126 17.36 13.25 -3.74
CA ASN A 126 17.82 13.72 -5.04
C ASN A 126 18.34 15.16 -4.97
N THR A 127 17.65 16.04 -4.25
CA THR A 127 18.07 17.43 -4.04
C THR A 127 19.37 17.50 -3.23
N GLN A 128 19.52 16.69 -2.19
CA GLN A 128 20.78 16.58 -1.45
C GLN A 128 21.94 16.16 -2.35
N LYS A 129 21.76 15.11 -3.17
CA LYS A 129 22.77 14.70 -4.15
C LYS A 129 23.11 15.82 -5.14
N ALA A 130 22.11 16.53 -5.65
CA ALA A 130 22.34 17.65 -6.57
C ALA A 130 23.13 18.80 -5.92
N LEU A 131 22.85 19.10 -4.64
CA LEU A 131 23.62 20.07 -3.85
C LEU A 131 25.06 19.59 -3.66
N ASP A 132 25.30 18.33 -3.31
CA ASP A 132 26.65 17.76 -3.18
C ASP A 132 27.43 17.82 -4.49
N TYR A 133 26.79 17.51 -5.63
CA TYR A 133 27.41 17.66 -6.95
C TYR A 133 27.75 19.11 -7.27
N THR A 134 26.88 20.03 -6.89
CA THR A 134 27.08 21.47 -7.10
C THR A 134 28.24 21.98 -6.26
N LEU A 135 28.31 21.60 -4.98
CA LEU A 135 29.41 21.92 -4.08
C LEU A 135 30.75 21.37 -4.60
N ASN A 136 30.78 20.09 -5.00
CA ASN A 136 31.99 19.48 -5.58
C ASN A 136 32.43 20.17 -6.88
N SER A 137 31.47 20.59 -7.72
CA SER A 137 31.76 21.29 -8.96
C SER A 137 32.30 22.70 -8.70
N LEU A 138 31.74 23.40 -7.71
CA LEU A 138 32.23 24.68 -7.23
C LEU A 138 33.65 24.56 -6.67
N GLU A 139 33.93 23.52 -5.87
CA GLU A 139 35.27 23.27 -5.32
C GLU A 139 36.29 22.99 -6.45
N LYS A 140 35.92 22.15 -7.42
CA LYS A 140 36.77 21.90 -8.61
C LYS A 140 36.99 23.15 -9.44
N ALA A 141 35.96 23.98 -9.63
CA ALA A 141 36.08 25.24 -10.34
C ALA A 141 37.00 26.21 -9.59
N SER A 142 36.87 26.31 -8.26
CA SER A 142 37.75 27.10 -7.40
C SER A 142 39.21 26.66 -7.51
N ASN A 143 39.48 25.35 -7.37
CA ASN A 143 40.82 24.79 -7.50
C ASN A 143 41.41 25.02 -8.90
N SER A 144 40.57 24.91 -9.94
CA SER A 144 40.99 25.19 -11.33
C SER A 144 41.32 26.67 -11.52
N LEU A 145 40.54 27.57 -10.93
CA LEU A 145 40.78 29.01 -10.96
C LEU A 145 42.12 29.36 -10.29
N GLU A 146 42.43 28.73 -9.15
CA GLU A 146 43.70 28.91 -8.44
C GLU A 146 44.89 28.40 -9.28
N ILE A 147 44.75 27.24 -9.92
CA ILE A 147 45.76 26.70 -10.85
C ILE A 147 45.98 27.67 -12.02
N VAL A 148 44.90 28.22 -12.59
CA VAL A 148 44.97 29.21 -13.67
C VAL A 148 45.66 30.48 -13.20
N ASP A 149 45.32 31.03 -12.03
CA ASP A 149 45.99 32.23 -11.49
C ASP A 149 47.49 31.98 -11.26
N LYS A 150 47.84 30.83 -10.68
CA LYS A 150 49.24 30.43 -10.46
C LYS A 150 50.01 30.29 -11.78
N ASN A 151 49.41 29.67 -12.79
CA ASN A 151 50.00 29.54 -14.12
C ASN A 151 50.12 30.88 -14.82
N THR A 152 49.12 31.74 -14.72
CA THR A 152 49.12 33.09 -15.29
C THR A 152 50.22 33.95 -14.67
N LYS A 153 50.39 33.91 -13.34
CA LYS A 153 51.51 34.56 -12.63
C LYS A 153 52.86 34.02 -13.09
N ARG A 154 53.01 32.70 -13.28
CA ARG A 154 54.25 32.07 -13.76
C ARG A 154 54.57 32.46 -15.20
N GLN A 155 53.55 32.53 -16.07
CA GLN A 155 53.69 32.91 -17.47
C GLN A 155 54.02 34.41 -17.62
N ARG A 156 53.43 35.28 -16.80
CA ARG A 156 53.82 36.70 -16.72
C ARG A 156 55.29 36.87 -16.35
N ARG A 157 55.81 36.09 -15.38
CA ARG A 157 57.24 36.12 -15.02
C ARG A 157 58.13 35.63 -16.16
N LYS A 158 57.74 34.56 -16.87
CA LYS A 158 58.47 34.08 -18.05
C LYS A 158 58.50 35.12 -19.17
N SER A 159 57.37 35.74 -19.49
CA SER A 159 57.31 36.81 -20.50
C SER A 159 58.15 38.02 -20.12
N ALA A 160 58.16 38.42 -18.84
CA ALA A 160 59.04 39.49 -18.36
C ALA A 160 60.52 39.12 -18.49
N PHE A 161 60.88 37.88 -18.16
CA PHE A 161 62.24 37.36 -18.30
C PHE A 161 62.69 37.25 -19.76
N GLU A 162 61.81 36.78 -20.65
CA GLU A 162 62.06 36.75 -22.10
C GLU A 162 62.27 38.17 -22.64
N LYS A 163 61.41 39.13 -22.29
CA LYS A 163 61.60 40.54 -22.69
C LYS A 163 62.91 41.13 -22.19
N PHE A 164 63.33 40.78 -20.97
CA PHE A 164 64.61 41.22 -20.41
C PHE A 164 65.81 40.58 -21.14
N LEU A 165 65.73 39.29 -21.47
CA LEU A 165 66.74 38.59 -22.28
C LEU A 165 66.86 39.19 -23.69
N PHE A 166 65.75 39.50 -24.35
CA PHE A 166 65.78 40.18 -25.64
C PHE A 166 66.34 41.61 -25.55
N ALA A 167 66.05 42.34 -24.47
CA ALA A 167 66.61 43.67 -24.25
C ALA A 167 68.15 43.61 -24.05
N LEU A 168 68.64 42.68 -23.22
CA LEU A 168 70.09 42.48 -23.03
C LEU A 168 70.77 41.95 -24.29
N GLY A 169 70.16 41.00 -25.00
CA GLY A 169 70.67 40.48 -26.27
C GLY A 169 70.70 41.54 -27.37
N GLY A 170 69.70 42.41 -27.44
CA GLY A 170 69.64 43.53 -28.37
C GLY A 170 70.72 44.59 -28.10
N ILE A 171 71.02 44.88 -26.84
CA ILE A 171 72.14 45.76 -26.46
C ILE A 171 73.47 45.10 -26.83
N GLY A 172 73.64 43.81 -26.57
CA GLY A 172 74.87 43.07 -26.92
C GLY A 172 75.15 43.05 -28.42
N ILE A 173 74.13 42.81 -29.25
CA ILE A 173 74.27 42.81 -30.72
C ILE A 173 74.47 44.24 -31.25
N GLY A 174 73.77 45.24 -30.67
CA GLY A 174 73.93 46.64 -31.05
C GLY A 174 75.33 47.20 -30.76
N VAL A 175 75.96 46.79 -29.66
CA VAL A 175 77.34 47.20 -29.33
C VAL A 175 78.35 46.53 -30.27
N ILE A 176 78.15 45.28 -30.68
CA ILE A 176 79.07 44.60 -31.60
C ILE A 176 79.00 45.19 -33.01
N VAL A 177 77.80 45.49 -33.52
CA VAL A 177 77.62 46.08 -34.85
C VAL A 177 77.97 47.57 -34.88
N GLY A 178 77.74 48.30 -33.79
CA GLY A 178 78.04 49.73 -33.70
C GLY A 178 79.53 50.07 -33.50
N VAL A 179 80.36 49.12 -33.06
CA VAL A 179 81.82 49.29 -32.94
C VAL A 179 82.55 48.81 -34.21
N SER A 180 81.87 48.11 -35.12
CA SER A 180 82.42 47.66 -36.40
C SER A 180 82.09 48.56 -37.59
N LEU A 181 81.57 49.77 -37.36
CA LEU A 181 81.16 50.75 -38.37
C LEU A 181 81.83 52.11 -38.12
#